data_AF-A0A382SUT2-F1
#
_entry.id   AF-A0A382SUT2-F1
#
_cell.length_a   1.000
_cell.length_b   1.000
_cell.length_c   1.000
_cell.angle_alpha   90.00
_cell.angle_beta   90.00
_cell.angle_gamma   90.00
#
_symmetry.space_group_name_H-M   'P 1'
#
loop_
_entity.id
_entity.type
_entity.pdbx_description
1 polymer ?
#
loop_
_entity_poly.entity_id
_entity_poly.type
_entity_poly.pdbx_seq_one_letter_code
_entity_poly.pdbx_strand_id
1 'polypeptide(L)'
;RASRQGVACVSLVICALFILGAFFVNGATAAVALVTAGSFFAGTAGPCGYTIAIDMGGRHVAPLFSTMNMVGNFGAVAFIAGTPYVEQAIGWSGVMTMFCALFLVAAFCWWRLNSSGTVFEQSLLKNNTDAR
;
A
#
# COMPACT_ATOMS: atom_id res chain seq x y z
N ARG A 1 -9.79 4.45 13.65
CA ARG A 1 -8.72 3.43 13.80
C ARG A 1 -9.18 2.04 13.34
N ALA A 2 -9.89 1.25 14.15
CA ALA A 2 -10.17 -0.17 13.85
C ALA A 2 -10.91 -0.46 12.53
N SER A 3 -11.95 0.32 12.19
CA SER A 3 -12.75 0.04 10.98
C SER A 3 -12.05 0.41 9.66
N ARG A 4 -11.39 1.57 9.57
CA ARG A 4 -10.79 2.05 8.31
C ARG A 4 -9.35 1.55 8.12
N GLN A 5 -8.51 1.67 9.14
CA GLN A 5 -7.11 1.22 9.06
C GLN A 5 -6.99 -0.30 9.18
N GLY A 6 -7.83 -0.92 10.00
CA GLY A 6 -7.86 -2.36 10.16
C GLY A 6 -8.25 -3.07 8.86
N VAL A 7 -9.28 -2.58 8.16
CA VAL A 7 -9.67 -3.13 6.86
C VAL A 7 -8.55 -2.97 5.83
N ALA A 8 -7.92 -1.79 5.73
CA ALA A 8 -6.79 -1.60 4.82
C ALA A 8 -5.63 -2.58 5.12
N CYS A 9 -5.23 -2.71 6.39
CA CYS A 9 -4.15 -3.61 6.79
C CYS A 9 -4.51 -5.09 6.52
N VAL A 10 -5.68 -5.54 6.98
CA VAL A 10 -6.14 -6.93 6.81
C VAL A 10 -6.27 -7.28 5.33
N SER A 11 -6.84 -6.40 4.51
CA SER A 11 -6.99 -6.63 3.07
C SER A 11 -5.64 -6.80 2.36
N LEU A 12 -4.63 -6.03 2.74
CA LEU A 12 -3.28 -6.15 2.17
C LEU A 12 -2.56 -7.42 2.66
N VAL A 13 -2.74 -7.80 3.92
CA VAL A 13 -2.21 -9.08 4.45
C VAL A 13 -2.87 -10.26 3.76
N ILE A 14 -4.19 -10.25 3.58
CA ILE A 14 -4.91 -11.29 2.85
C ILE A 14 -4.38 -11.37 1.42
N CYS A 15 -4.20 -10.24 0.72
CA CYS A 15 -3.60 -10.22 -0.60
C CYS A 15 -2.21 -10.88 -0.63
N ALA A 16 -1.34 -10.54 0.32
CA ALA A 16 -0.02 -11.15 0.44
C ALA A 16 -0.09 -12.68 0.68
N LEU A 17 -1.04 -13.15 1.50
CA LEU A 17 -1.25 -14.59 1.71
C LEU A 17 -1.69 -15.31 0.43
N PHE A 18 -2.55 -14.71 -0.39
CA PHE A 18 -2.94 -15.26 -1.69
C PHE A 18 -1.74 -15.34 -2.66
N ILE A 19 -0.87 -14.32 -2.66
CA ILE A 19 0.35 -14.31 -3.49
C ILE A 19 1.34 -15.38 -2.99
N LEU A 20 1.50 -15.55 -1.67
CA LEU A 20 2.30 -16.63 -1.10
C LEU A 20 1.72 -18.01 -1.45
N GLY A 21 0.40 -18.15 -1.42
CA GLY A 21 -0.29 -19.37 -1.84
C GLY A 21 -0.02 -19.72 -3.30
N ALA A 22 0.14 -18.71 -4.18
CA ALA A 22 0.44 -18.93 -5.59
C ALA A 22 1.80 -19.63 -5.83
N PHE A 23 2.76 -19.53 -4.90
CA PHE A 23 4.04 -20.24 -5.01
C PHE A 23 3.90 -21.76 -4.85
N PHE A 24 2.86 -22.25 -4.20
CA PHE A 24 2.64 -23.68 -3.97
C PHE A 24 1.82 -24.34 -5.06
N VAL A 25 1.30 -23.58 -6.03
CA VAL A 25 0.42 -24.08 -7.07
C VAL A 25 1.19 -24.27 -8.38
N ASN A 26 1.04 -25.47 -8.96
CA ASN A 26 1.61 -25.78 -10.27
C ASN A 26 0.65 -25.33 -11.37
N GLY A 27 1.13 -24.43 -12.24
CA GLY A 27 0.40 -23.97 -13.43
C GLY A 27 0.11 -22.46 -13.41
N ALA A 28 0.46 -21.80 -14.52
CA ALA A 28 0.34 -20.36 -14.66
C ALA A 28 -1.10 -19.86 -14.44
N THR A 29 -2.10 -20.57 -14.94
CA THR A 29 -3.51 -20.17 -14.82
C THR A 29 -3.98 -20.12 -13.36
N ALA A 30 -3.58 -21.10 -12.56
CA ALA A 30 -4.00 -21.18 -11.16
C ALA A 30 -3.25 -20.16 -10.28
N ALA A 31 -1.96 -19.91 -10.57
CA ALA A 31 -1.20 -18.83 -9.93
C ALA A 31 -1.81 -17.45 -10.24
N VAL A 32 -2.15 -17.17 -11.50
CA VAL A 32 -2.79 -15.91 -11.91
C VAL A 32 -4.17 -15.75 -11.27
N ALA A 33 -4.96 -16.82 -11.16
CA ALA A 33 -6.25 -16.79 -10.50
C ALA A 33 -6.14 -16.41 -9.01
N LEU A 34 -5.16 -16.98 -8.30
CA LEU A 34 -4.89 -16.64 -6.90
C LEU A 34 -4.43 -15.19 -6.72
N VAL A 35 -3.52 -14.71 -7.58
CA VAL A 35 -3.06 -13.31 -7.53
C VAL A 35 -4.19 -12.34 -7.85
N THR A 36 -5.09 -12.69 -8.78
CA THR A 36 -6.27 -11.89 -9.12
C THR A 36 -7.24 -11.84 -7.94
N ALA A 37 -7.49 -12.97 -7.28
CA ALA A 37 -8.31 -13.03 -6.07
C ALA A 37 -7.71 -12.18 -4.94
N GLY A 38 -6.39 -12.26 -4.72
CA GLY A 38 -5.69 -11.40 -3.77
C GLY A 38 -5.81 -9.91 -4.12
N SER A 39 -5.68 -9.56 -5.40
CA SER A 39 -5.79 -8.18 -5.90
C SER A 39 -7.19 -7.60 -5.69
N PHE A 40 -8.23 -8.43 -5.79
CA PHE A 40 -9.60 -8.03 -5.46
C PHE A 40 -9.73 -7.58 -4.00
N PHE A 41 -9.16 -8.34 -3.06
CA PHE A 41 -9.14 -7.93 -1.66
C PHE A 41 -8.31 -6.66 -1.45
N ALA A 42 -7.15 -6.53 -2.08
CA ALA A 42 -6.36 -5.30 -2.02
C ALA A 42 -7.14 -4.07 -2.53
N GLY A 43 -8.03 -4.23 -3.52
CA GLY A 43 -8.89 -3.16 -4.01
C GLY A 43 -9.78 -2.52 -2.92
N THR A 44 -10.15 -3.28 -1.89
CA THR A 44 -10.94 -2.76 -0.76
C THR A 44 -10.16 -1.83 0.17
N ALA A 45 -8.83 -1.83 0.09
CA ALA A 45 -7.98 -0.86 0.79
C ALA A 45 -8.06 0.55 0.18
N GLY A 46 -8.45 0.68 -1.10
CA GLY A 46 -8.55 1.98 -1.80
C GLY A 46 -9.52 2.97 -1.14
N PRO A 47 -10.80 2.60 -0.92
CA PRO A 47 -11.77 3.44 -0.21
C PRO A 47 -11.32 3.81 1.22
N CYS A 48 -10.65 2.88 1.90
CA CYS A 48 -10.07 3.13 3.22
C CYS A 48 -8.95 4.18 3.14
N GLY A 49 -8.12 4.11 2.09
CA GLY A 49 -7.10 5.11 1.76
C GLY A 49 -7.67 6.52 1.63
N TYR A 50 -8.69 6.66 0.80
CA TYR A 50 -9.33 7.96 0.55
C TYR A 50 -10.02 8.53 1.78
N THR A 51 -10.75 7.72 2.54
CA THR A 51 -11.43 8.18 3.76
C THR A 51 -10.43 8.67 4.82
N ILE A 52 -9.32 7.97 5.00
CA ILE A 52 -8.27 8.37 5.96
C ILE A 52 -7.54 9.61 5.48
N ALA A 53 -7.27 9.75 4.18
CA ALA A 53 -6.69 10.96 3.62
C ALA A 53 -7.60 12.19 3.82
N ILE A 54 -8.93 12.02 3.73
CA ILE A 54 -9.89 13.10 4.03
C ILE A 54 -9.86 13.46 5.51
N ASP A 55 -9.96 12.46 6.39
CA ASP A 55 -9.95 12.67 7.84
C ASP A 55 -8.65 13.37 8.30
N MET A 56 -7.50 12.93 7.77
CA MET A 56 -6.19 13.44 8.17
C MET A 56 -5.80 14.74 7.45
N GLY A 57 -6.38 15.02 6.28
CA GLY A 57 -6.07 16.21 5.48
C GLY A 57 -6.74 17.49 6.01
N GLY A 58 -7.87 17.38 6.73
CA GLY A 58 -8.57 18.52 7.34
C GLY A 58 -8.89 19.63 6.33
N ARG A 59 -8.34 20.84 6.52
CA ARG A 59 -8.54 21.96 5.58
C ARG A 59 -7.65 21.88 4.32
N HIS A 60 -6.66 20.99 4.29
CA HIS A 60 -5.68 20.85 3.21
C HIS A 60 -5.78 19.47 2.52
N VAL A 61 -6.99 18.92 2.42
CA VAL A 61 -7.25 17.63 1.77
C VAL A 61 -6.79 17.63 0.32
N ALA A 62 -7.03 18.70 -0.44
CA ALA A 62 -6.64 18.77 -1.85
C ALA A 62 -5.11 18.61 -2.05
N PRO A 63 -4.23 19.41 -1.40
CA PRO A 63 -2.79 19.19 -1.45
C PRO A 63 -2.36 17.79 -1.01
N LEU A 64 -2.97 17.25 0.05
CA LEU A 64 -2.63 15.92 0.56
C LEU A 64 -3.02 14.80 -0.42
N PHE A 65 -4.15 14.94 -1.09
CA PHE A 65 -4.56 14.02 -2.16
C PHE A 65 -3.64 14.12 -3.38
N SER A 66 -3.22 15.33 -3.75
CA SER A 66 -2.27 15.53 -4.84
C SER A 66 -0.92 14.87 -4.56
N THR A 67 -0.40 14.99 -3.33
CA THR A 67 0.85 14.31 -2.95
C THR A 67 0.68 12.79 -2.93
N MET A 68 -0.42 12.27 -2.39
CA MET A 68 -0.73 10.84 -2.43
C MET A 68 -0.77 10.30 -3.86
N ASN A 69 -1.41 11.04 -4.77
CA ASN A 69 -1.51 10.67 -6.18
C ASN A 69 -0.14 10.69 -6.88
N MET A 70 0.68 11.71 -6.64
CA MET A 70 2.03 11.80 -7.22
C MET A 70 2.95 10.68 -6.73
N VAL A 71 2.93 10.38 -5.43
CA VAL A 71 3.72 9.27 -4.87
C VAL A 71 3.24 7.92 -5.44
N GLY A 72 1.93 7.75 -5.60
CA GLY A 72 1.36 6.54 -6.23
C GLY A 72 1.81 6.34 -7.67
N ASN A 73 1.75 7.39 -8.50
CA ASN A 73 2.22 7.33 -9.89
C ASN A 73 3.73 7.08 -9.97
N PHE A 74 4.52 7.72 -9.10
CA PHE A 74 5.95 7.47 -9.01
C PHE A 74 6.25 6.00 -8.66
N GLY A 75 5.53 5.44 -7.68
CA GLY A 75 5.63 4.03 -7.33
C GLY A 75 5.27 3.09 -8.48
N ALA A 76 4.22 3.41 -9.24
CA ALA A 76 3.82 2.63 -10.41
C ALA A 76 4.88 2.63 -11.51
N VAL A 77 5.46 3.80 -11.82
CA VAL A 77 6.56 3.93 -12.77
C VAL A 77 7.79 3.15 -12.29
N ALA A 78 8.16 3.28 -11.02
CA ALA A 78 9.28 2.54 -10.44
C ALA A 78 9.06 1.03 -10.50
N PHE A 79 7.84 0.55 -10.26
CA PHE A 79 7.49 -0.86 -10.34
C PHE A 79 7.59 -1.39 -11.77
N ILE A 80 7.00 -0.68 -12.75
CA ILE A 80 7.06 -1.06 -14.17
C ILE A 80 8.51 -1.06 -14.67
N ALA A 81 9.29 -0.04 -14.30
CA ALA A 81 10.69 0.04 -14.68
C ALA A 81 11.56 -1.03 -13.99
N GLY A 82 11.26 -1.40 -12.75
CA GLY A 82 12.02 -2.36 -11.95
C GLY A 82 11.72 -3.83 -12.28
N THR A 83 10.50 -4.14 -12.69
CA THR A 83 10.04 -5.53 -12.92
C THR A 83 10.93 -6.31 -13.91
N PRO A 84 11.34 -5.76 -15.07
CA PRO A 84 12.23 -6.47 -16.00
C PRO A 84 13.59 -6.81 -15.39
N TYR A 85 14.16 -5.92 -14.56
CA TYR A 85 15.45 -6.19 -13.92
C TYR A 85 15.35 -7.33 -12.89
N VAL A 86 14.25 -7.38 -12.14
CA VAL A 86 13.99 -8.45 -11.18
C VAL A 86 13.74 -9.77 -11.89
N GLU A 87 12.95 -9.76 -12.97
CA GLU A 87 12.71 -10.92 -13.82
C GLU A 87 14.02 -11.49 -14.38
N GLN A 88 14.89 -10.64 -14.92
CA GLN A 88 16.16 -11.07 -15.49
C GLN A 88 17.13 -11.65 -14.44
N ALA A 89 17.08 -11.14 -13.21
CA ALA A 89 17.99 -11.58 -12.15
C ALA A 89 17.55 -12.89 -11.46
N ILE A 90 16.26 -13.04 -11.17
CA ILE A 90 15.73 -14.12 -10.32
C ILE A 90 14.41 -14.72 -10.84
N GLY A 91 14.02 -14.39 -12.07
CA GLY A 91 12.83 -14.91 -12.73
C GLY A 91 11.51 -14.35 -12.19
N TRP A 92 10.40 -14.87 -12.74
CA TRP A 92 9.03 -14.49 -12.35
C TRP A 92 8.71 -14.80 -10.89
N SER A 93 9.35 -15.81 -10.31
CA SER A 93 9.27 -16.08 -8.87
C SER A 93 9.75 -14.89 -8.04
N GLY A 94 10.82 -14.23 -8.45
CA GLY A 94 11.33 -13.02 -7.79
C GLY A 94 10.39 -11.82 -7.92
N VAL A 95 9.75 -11.65 -9.08
CA VAL A 95 8.74 -10.60 -9.29
C VAL A 95 7.54 -10.82 -8.37
N MET A 96 7.09 -12.06 -8.23
CA MET A 96 6.02 -12.44 -7.30
C MET A 96 6.43 -12.17 -5.83
N THR A 97 7.67 -12.47 -5.45
CA THR A 97 8.19 -12.15 -4.11
C THR A 97 8.26 -10.65 -3.88
N MET A 98 8.72 -9.87 -4.86
CA MET A 98 8.72 -8.41 -4.79
C MET A 98 7.29 -7.88 -4.58
N PHE A 99 6.32 -8.39 -5.34
CA PHE A 99 4.91 -8.00 -5.20
C PHE A 99 4.40 -8.29 -3.78
N CYS A 100 4.62 -9.51 -3.27
CA CYS A 100 4.28 -9.89 -1.91
C CYS A 100 4.93 -8.97 -0.87
N ALA A 101 6.22 -8.67 -1.02
CA ALA A 101 6.96 -7.81 -0.11
C ALA A 101 6.38 -6.38 -0.08
N LEU A 102 6.02 -5.82 -1.23
CA LEU A 102 5.39 -4.50 -1.31
C LEU A 102 4.05 -4.45 -0.55
N PHE A 103 3.21 -5.48 -0.69
CA PHE A 103 1.95 -5.56 0.07
C PHE A 103 2.16 -5.69 1.58
N LEU A 104 3.17 -6.45 2.01
CA LEU A 104 3.51 -6.58 3.43
C LEU A 104 4.08 -5.28 4.02
N VAL A 105 4.97 -4.59 3.29
CA VAL A 105 5.49 -3.28 3.70
C VAL A 105 4.35 -2.27 3.76
N ALA A 106 3.45 -2.26 2.79
CA ALA A 106 2.27 -1.42 2.81
C ALA A 106 1.38 -1.72 4.03
N ALA A 107 1.09 -2.99 4.33
CA ALA A 107 0.33 -3.40 5.50
C ALA A 107 1.01 -2.93 6.81
N PHE A 108 2.33 -3.03 6.90
CA PHE A 108 3.10 -2.52 8.03
C PHE A 108 3.02 -0.99 8.16
N CYS A 109 3.14 -0.26 7.06
CA CYS A 109 2.94 1.19 7.03
C CYS A 109 1.53 1.57 7.51
N TRP A 110 0.50 0.83 7.08
CA TRP A 110 -0.88 1.00 7.52
C TRP A 110 -1.07 0.73 9.01
N TRP A 111 -0.41 -0.30 9.54
CA TRP A 111 -0.45 -0.62 10.98
C TRP A 111 0.20 0.47 11.84
N ARG A 112 1.31 1.06 11.37
CA ARG A 112 2.00 2.14 12.08
C ARG A 112 1.33 3.51 11.92
N LEU A 113 0.50 3.69 10.89
CA LEU A 113 -0.18 4.96 10.61
C LEU A 113 -1.06 5.36 11.79
N ASN A 114 -0.93 6.61 12.24
CA ASN A 114 -1.79 7.14 13.29
C ASN A 114 -2.92 8.01 12.70
N SER A 115 -4.10 7.43 12.49
CA SER A 115 -5.27 8.19 11.99
C SER A 115 -5.94 9.08 13.05
N SER A 116 -5.34 9.28 14.22
CA SER A 116 -5.91 10.13 15.26
C SER A 116 -5.41 11.57 15.10
N GLY A 117 -6.23 12.42 14.48
CA GLY A 117 -5.90 13.83 14.19
C GLY A 117 -5.38 14.05 12.77
N THR A 118 -4.92 15.27 12.50
CA THR A 118 -4.43 15.66 11.16
C THR A 118 -2.94 15.39 10.99
N VAL A 119 -2.47 15.18 9.75
CA VAL A 119 -1.02 15.04 9.48
C VAL A 119 -0.22 16.28 9.89
N PHE A 120 -0.86 17.45 9.94
CA PHE A 120 -0.21 18.72 10.29
C PHE A 120 0.02 18.87 11.79
N GLU A 121 -0.89 18.33 12.61
CA GLU A 121 -0.70 18.31 14.07
C GLU A 121 0.39 17.34 14.50
N GLN A 122 0.58 16.28 13.72
CA GLN A 122 1.61 15.26 13.94
C GLN A 122 2.96 15.62 13.28
N SER A 123 3.04 16.78 12.61
CA SER A 123 4.25 17.23 11.93
C SER A 123 5.34 17.67 12.91
N LEU A 124 6.56 17.17 12.73
CA LEU A 124 7.74 17.59 13.51
C LEU A 124 8.06 19.09 13.37
N LEU A 125 7.54 19.75 12.34
CA LEU A 125 7.72 21.19 12.11
C LEU A 125 6.90 22.05 13.07
N LYS A 126 5.82 21.51 13.67
CA LYS A 126 4.93 22.27 14.56
C LYS A 126 5.65 22.76 15.82
N ASN A 127 6.61 21.99 16.34
CA ASN A 127 7.35 22.34 17.58
C ASN A 127 8.23 23.59 17.47
N ASN A 128 8.58 24.06 16.27
CA ASN A 128 9.52 25.18 16.11
C ASN A 128 8.85 26.54 15.95
N THR A 129 7.53 26.60 15.76
CA THR A 129 6.81 27.87 15.57
C THR A 129 6.34 28.48 16.89
N ASP A 130 6.13 27.65 17.92
CA ASP A 130 5.73 28.10 19.27
C ASP A 130 6.94 28.47 20.17
N ALA A 131 8.17 28.33 19.65
CA ALA A 131 9.41 28.64 20.34
C ALA A 131 10.04 29.99 19.91
N ARG A 132 9.29 30.82 19.16
CA ARG A 132 9.66 32.19 18.76
C ARG A 132 8.54 33.15 19.14
#